data_AF-A0A8S2S7Y4-F1
#
_entry.id   AF-A0A8S2S7Y4-F1
#
_cell.length_a   1.000
_cell.length_b   1.000
_cell.length_c   1.000
_cell.angle_alpha   90.00
_cell.angle_beta   90.00
_cell.angle_gamma   90.00
#
_symmetry.space_group_name_H-M   'P 1'
#
loop_
_entity.id
_entity.type
_entity.pdbx_description
1 polymer ?
#
loop_
_entity_poly.entity_id
_entity_poly.type
_entity_poly.pdbx_seq_one_letter_code
_entity_poly.pdbx_strand_id
1 'polypeptide(L)'
;IAVHPFHTLAFPAFYEAFPNTKYYGTPRHLRRLTQIPWAGSLEDCQTRKIWEPEVELRIPAGAEFVNPLPETSNHFVSVFVFHRPSRTLHVDDTIAYG
;
A
#
# COMPACT_ATOMS: atom_id res chain seq x y z
N ILE A 1 4.26 -5.88 -1.04
CA ILE A 1 3.77 -4.69 -0.31
C ILE A 1 2.50 -4.23 -0.99
N ALA A 2 1.43 -3.94 -0.26
CA ALA A 2 0.14 -3.50 -0.80
C ALA A 2 -0.01 -1.99 -0.66
N VAL A 3 0.18 -1.25 -1.76
CA VAL A 3 0.34 0.22 -1.72
C VAL A 3 -0.93 1.00 -2.08
N HIS A 4 -1.84 0.41 -2.84
CA HIS A 4 -3.16 0.99 -3.13
C HIS A 4 -4.26 0.28 -2.32
N PRO A 5 -5.06 0.96 -1.47
CA PRO A 5 -6.04 0.32 -0.57
C PRO A 5 -7.10 -0.60 -1.20
N PHE A 6 -7.25 -0.55 -2.52
CA PHE A 6 -8.32 -1.19 -3.29
C PHE A 6 -7.81 -2.23 -4.29
N HIS A 7 -6.49 -2.30 -4.51
CA HIS A 7 -5.87 -3.31 -5.35
C HIS A 7 -5.66 -4.59 -4.53
N THR A 8 -6.77 -5.22 -4.14
CA THR A 8 -6.77 -6.27 -3.12
C THR A 8 -6.95 -7.68 -3.66
N LEU A 9 -7.41 -7.83 -4.91
CA LEU A 9 -7.94 -9.09 -5.43
C LEU A 9 -6.92 -10.24 -5.45
N ALA A 10 -5.66 -9.95 -5.77
CA ALA A 10 -4.64 -10.99 -5.92
C ALA A 10 -3.99 -11.42 -4.59
N PHE A 11 -4.15 -10.65 -3.50
CA PHE A 11 -3.46 -10.91 -2.24
C PHE A 11 -3.73 -12.29 -1.62
N PRO A 12 -4.96 -12.83 -1.62
CA PRO A 12 -5.21 -14.18 -1.13
C PRO A 12 -4.40 -15.25 -1.90
N ALA A 13 -4.38 -15.17 -3.23
CA ALA A 13 -3.62 -16.11 -4.06
C ALA A 13 -2.09 -15.98 -3.85
N PHE A 14 -1.59 -14.74 -3.68
CA PHE A 14 -0.19 -14.52 -3.31
C PHE A 14 0.15 -15.14 -1.95
N TYR A 15 -0.73 -15.02 -0.96
CA TYR A 15 -0.53 -15.61 0.36
C TYR A 15 -0.50 -17.13 0.31
N GLU A 16 -1.39 -17.76 -0.46
CA GLU A 16 -1.38 -19.21 -0.69
C GLU A 16 -0.07 -19.68 -1.33
N ALA A 17 0.45 -18.94 -2.31
CA ALA A 17 1.69 -19.27 -2.99
C ALA A 17 2.95 -19.01 -2.13
N PHE A 18 2.93 -17.98 -1.27
CA PHE A 18 4.08 -17.55 -0.48
C PHE A 18 3.69 -17.27 0.98
N PRO A 19 3.28 -18.30 1.75
CA PRO A 19 2.68 -18.11 3.08
C PRO A 19 3.68 -17.60 4.13
N ASN A 20 4.97 -17.87 3.94
CA ASN A 20 6.02 -17.53 4.91
C ASN A 20 6.64 -16.13 4.67
N THR A 21 6.17 -15.40 3.66
CA THR A 21 6.68 -14.05 3.34
C THR A 21 6.01 -13.01 4.22
N LYS A 22 6.73 -11.93 4.57
CA LYS A 22 6.14 -10.80 5.29
C LYS A 22 5.29 -9.96 4.34
N TYR A 23 4.01 -9.79 4.68
CA TYR A 23 3.09 -8.92 3.95
C TYR A 23 2.91 -7.60 4.70
N TYR A 24 3.01 -6.49 4.00
CA TYR A 24 2.77 -5.14 4.52
C TYR A 24 1.73 -4.48 3.64
N GLY A 25 0.76 -3.79 4.22
CA GLY A 25 -0.37 -3.24 3.46
C GLY A 25 -0.99 -2.03 4.10
N THR A 26 -1.86 -1.35 3.38
CA THR A 26 -2.61 -0.20 3.89
C THR A 26 -3.59 -0.62 5.00
N PRO A 27 -4.09 0.32 5.85
CA PRO A 27 -5.07 0.00 6.89
C PRO A 27 -6.28 -0.80 6.39
N ARG A 28 -6.78 -0.50 5.19
CA ARG A 28 -7.90 -1.23 4.58
C ARG A 28 -7.58 -2.70 4.31
N HIS A 29 -6.36 -3.03 3.89
CA HIS A 29 -5.95 -4.42 3.68
C HIS A 29 -6.00 -5.21 4.99
N LEU A 30 -5.43 -4.65 6.06
CA LEU A 30 -5.43 -5.27 7.39
C LEU A 30 -6.86 -5.51 7.90
N ARG A 31 -7.78 -4.55 7.66
CA ARG A 31 -9.20 -4.70 8.04
C ARG A 31 -9.97 -5.72 7.19
N ARG A 32 -9.71 -5.79 5.88
CA ARG A 32 -10.54 -6.56 4.92
C ARG A 32 -10.00 -7.95 4.60
N LEU A 33 -8.70 -8.15 4.71
CA LEU A 33 -8.00 -9.40 4.38
C LEU A 33 -7.41 -10.02 5.65
N THR A 34 -8.28 -10.34 6.61
CA THR A 34 -7.91 -10.81 7.95
C THR A 34 -7.28 -12.21 7.98
N GLN A 35 -7.41 -12.96 6.88
CA GLN A 35 -6.77 -14.26 6.70
C GLN A 35 -5.26 -14.16 6.45
N ILE A 36 -4.76 -12.97 6.05
CA ILE A 36 -3.34 -12.73 5.81
C ILE A 36 -2.71 -12.18 7.09
N PRO A 37 -1.66 -12.81 7.65
CA PRO A 37 -0.97 -12.32 8.83
C PRO A 37 -0.05 -11.14 8.47
N TRP A 38 -0.64 -9.95 8.30
CA TRP A 38 0.09 -8.73 7.95
C TRP A 38 1.15 -8.38 9.01
N ALA A 39 2.38 -8.17 8.56
CA ALA A 39 3.52 -7.81 9.38
C ALA A 39 3.56 -6.33 9.78
N GLY A 40 2.72 -5.48 9.18
CA GLY A 40 2.62 -4.06 9.54
C GLY A 40 1.74 -3.24 8.59
N SER A 41 1.27 -2.09 9.09
CA SER A 41 0.47 -1.13 8.34
C SER A 41 1.35 -0.12 7.62
N LEU A 42 1.04 0.21 6.37
CA LEU A 42 1.70 1.31 5.66
C LEU A 42 1.30 2.70 6.19
N GLU A 43 0.33 2.81 7.09
CA GLU A 43 0.08 4.04 7.85
C GLU A 43 1.23 4.33 8.84
N ASP A 44 1.90 3.29 9.32
CA ASP A 44 2.99 3.41 10.28
C ASP A 44 4.27 3.89 9.61
N CYS A 45 4.84 4.98 10.13
CA CYS A 45 6.09 5.54 9.61
C CYS A 45 7.25 4.53 9.70
N GLN A 46 7.33 3.77 10.79
CA GLN A 46 8.38 2.77 10.97
C GLN A 46 8.29 1.63 9.95
N THR A 47 7.08 1.21 9.60
CA THR A 47 6.88 0.21 8.54
C THR A 47 7.39 0.74 7.20
N ARG A 48 7.02 1.96 6.80
CA ARG A 48 7.48 2.56 5.54
C ARG A 48 9.00 2.73 5.47
N LYS A 49 9.67 2.91 6.60
CA LYS A 49 11.13 3.07 6.67
C LYS A 49 11.93 1.78 6.49
N ILE A 50 11.29 0.61 6.50
CA ILE A 50 11.98 -0.69 6.32
C ILE A 50 12.71 -0.78 4.97
N TRP A 51 12.29 0.02 3.98
CA TRP A 51 12.89 0.02 2.64
C TRP A 51 13.83 1.19 2.36
N GLU A 52 14.09 2.04 3.35
CA GLU A 52 15.08 3.11 3.23
C GLU A 52 16.52 2.54 3.32
N PRO A 53 17.49 3.16 2.62
CA PRO A 53 17.36 4.40 1.84
C PRO A 53 16.91 4.21 0.38
N GLU A 54 16.94 2.99 -0.18
CA GLU A 54 16.77 2.74 -1.62
C GLU A 54 15.36 3.08 -2.11
N VAL A 55 14.34 2.76 -1.33
CA VAL A 55 12.93 3.01 -1.65
C VAL A 55 12.32 3.90 -0.58
N GLU A 56 11.77 5.01 -1.04
CA GLU A 56 11.03 5.94 -0.19
C GLU A 56 9.52 5.72 -0.41
N LEU A 57 8.80 5.42 0.68
CA LEU A 57 7.35 5.32 0.67
C LEU A 57 6.71 6.53 1.34
N ARG A 58 5.84 7.23 0.61
CA ARG A 58 5.13 8.42 1.12
C ARG A 58 3.64 8.31 0.86
N ILE A 59 2.86 8.67 1.88
CA ILE A 59 1.43 8.95 1.70
C ILE A 59 1.32 10.40 1.25
N PRO A 60 0.66 10.71 0.12
CA PRO A 60 0.45 12.08 -0.33
C PRO A 60 -0.22 12.95 0.75
N ALA A 61 0.27 14.17 0.92
CA ALA A 61 -0.30 15.11 1.90
C ALA A 61 -1.74 15.48 1.52
N GLY A 62 -2.61 15.66 2.53
CA GLY A 62 -4.01 16.01 2.33
C GLY A 62 -4.92 14.85 1.90
N ALA A 63 -4.38 13.63 1.80
CA ALA A 63 -5.15 12.44 1.45
C ALA A 63 -5.85 11.80 2.66
N GLU A 64 -7.11 11.41 2.50
CA GLU A 64 -7.82 10.55 3.46
C GLU A 64 -7.44 9.07 3.23
N PHE A 65 -6.25 8.67 3.67
CA PHE A 65 -5.68 7.36 3.34
C PHE A 65 -6.17 6.19 4.21
N VAL A 66 -6.48 6.45 5.48
CA VAL A 66 -6.78 5.41 6.49
C VAL A 66 -8.21 4.90 6.36
N ASN A 67 -9.14 5.82 6.13
CA ASN A 67 -10.57 5.54 6.01
C ASN A 67 -11.23 6.46 4.98
N PRO A 68 -10.85 6.37 3.69
CA PRO A 68 -11.43 7.19 2.63
C PRO A 68 -12.94 6.98 2.54
N LEU A 69 -13.72 8.07 2.59
CA LEU A 69 -15.16 8.01 2.43
C LEU A 69 -15.63 8.53 1.05
N PRO A 70 -16.64 7.90 0.42
CA PRO A 70 -17.22 6.61 0.79
C PRO A 70 -16.27 5.44 0.48
N GLU A 71 -16.15 4.47 1.40
CA GLU A 71 -15.19 3.36 1.30
C GLU A 71 -15.46 2.44 0.09
N THR A 72 -16.62 2.52 -0.54
CA THR A 72 -16.98 1.72 -1.72
C THR A 72 -16.41 2.27 -3.03
N SER A 73 -16.06 3.55 -3.10
CA SER A 73 -15.68 4.20 -4.37
C SER A 73 -14.57 5.23 -4.27
N ASN A 74 -14.09 5.57 -3.08
CA ASN A 74 -12.97 6.50 -2.93
C ASN A 74 -11.62 5.78 -3.11
N HIS A 75 -11.20 5.68 -4.37
CA HIS A 75 -9.92 5.10 -4.82
C HIS A 75 -8.82 6.17 -5.00
N PHE A 76 -9.00 7.35 -4.42
CA PHE A 76 -8.25 8.54 -4.86
C PHE A 76 -6.75 8.50 -4.58
N VAL A 77 -6.31 7.76 -3.54
CA VAL A 77 -4.91 7.82 -3.06
C VAL A 77 -4.31 6.44 -2.82
N SER A 78 -3.08 6.26 -3.33
CA SER A 78 -2.15 5.19 -2.97
C SER A 78 -0.90 5.73 -2.23
N VAL A 79 -0.07 4.83 -1.72
CA VAL A 79 1.27 5.17 -1.25
C VAL A 79 2.19 5.34 -2.45
N PHE A 80 2.84 6.49 -2.57
CA PHE A 80 3.89 6.72 -3.56
C PHE A 80 5.12 5.91 -3.21
N VAL A 81 5.64 5.15 -4.19
CA VAL A 81 6.85 4.34 -4.06
C VAL A 81 7.90 4.91 -4.98
N PHE A 82 8.90 5.60 -4.42
CA PHE A 82 10.00 6.18 -5.17
C PHE A 82 11.28 5.35 -4.99
N HIS A 83 11.72 4.69 -6.05
CA HIS A 83 12.97 3.94 -6.06
C HIS A 83 14.12 4.84 -6.52
N ARG A 84 14.92 5.33 -5.56
CA ARG A 84 15.93 6.37 -5.78
C ARG A 84 16.96 6.01 -6.87
N PRO A 85 17.56 4.81 -6.87
CA PRO A 85 18.59 4.46 -7.86
C PRO A 85 18.09 4.54 -9.30
N SER A 86 16.86 4.07 -9.55
CA SER A 86 16.26 4.09 -10.89
C SER A 86 15.59 5.41 -11.26
N ARG A 87 15.40 6.32 -10.29
CA ARG A 87 14.57 7.53 -10.43
C ARG A 87 13.15 7.24 -10.92
N THR A 88 12.58 6.10 -10.51
CA THR A 88 11.23 5.68 -10.89
C THR A 88 10.27 5.91 -9.74
N LEU A 89 9.13 6.52 -10.05
CA LEU A 89 8.02 6.70 -9.13
C LEU A 89 6.86 5.80 -9.58
N HIS A 90 6.44 4.89 -8.70
CA HIS A 90 5.20 4.15 -8.85
C HIS A 90 4.11 4.86 -8.02
N VAL A 91 3.10 5.39 -8.71
CA VAL A 91 1.96 6.12 -8.12
C VAL A 91 0.65 5.33 -8.16
N ASP A 92 0.68 4.14 -8.76
CA ASP A 92 -0.53 3.37 -9.07
C ASP A 92 -1.54 4.26 -9.82
N ASP A 93 -2.82 4.26 -9.46
CA ASP A 93 -3.84 5.09 -10.11
C ASP A 93 -3.97 6.52 -9.52
N THR A 94 -3.09 6.93 -8.60
CA THR A 94 -3.23 8.23 -7.87
C THR A 94 -3.09 9.46 -8.78
N ILE A 95 -2.23 9.39 -9.81
CA ILE A 95 -2.07 10.46 -10.80
C ILE A 95 -2.62 9.94 -12.12
N ALA A 96 -3.87 10.32 -12.41
CA ALA A 96 -4.50 10.07 -13.69
C ALA A 96 -4.61 11.39 -14.48
N TYR A 97 -4.29 11.34 -15.77
CA TYR A 97 -4.56 12.42 -16.71
C TYR A 97 -5.63 11.93 -17.68
N GLY A 98 -6.74 12.66 -17.77
CA GLY A 98 -7.90 12.35 -18.60
C GLY A 98 -8.53 13.61 -19.15
#